data_AF-A0AA51UI86-F1
#
_entry.id   AF-A0AA51UI86-F1
#
_cell.length_a   1.000
_cell.length_b   1.000
_cell.length_c   1.000
_cell.angle_alpha   90.00
_cell.angle_beta   90.00
_cell.angle_gamma   90.00
#
_symmetry.space_group_name_H-M   'P 1'
#
loop_
_entity.id
_entity.type
_entity.pdbx_description
1 polymer ?
#
loop_
_entity_poly.entity_id
_entity_poly.type
_entity_poly.pdbx_seq_one_letter_code
_entity_poly.pdbx_strand_id
1 'polypeptide(L)'
;MKRVLITMLIVVALLPLMTIGAADGVIPWDGNGAPDGGTVLCDSTAYPTSDAVGFDIEAEGIMQWNLANSDGLTEENVTLMVNGVEFDAFSKTGSVIKFFTPYYEGLTPTPDINVTYIGPAPTTTPVLTISHYCEDGGIIILEVPEFPLIAVPIAAIVGLAFFFQRRKE
;
A
#
# COMPACT_ATOMS: atom_id res chain seq x y z
N MET A 1 55.49 -4.52 -37.59
CA MET A 1 54.18 -5.08 -37.20
C MET A 1 53.96 -5.16 -35.68
N LYS A 2 54.95 -5.51 -34.86
CA LYS A 2 54.80 -5.57 -33.38
C LYS A 2 54.48 -4.23 -32.68
N ARG A 3 54.87 -3.09 -33.27
CA ARG A 3 54.63 -1.75 -32.68
C ARG A 3 53.18 -1.24 -32.82
N VAL A 4 52.44 -1.71 -33.83
CA VAL A 4 51.03 -1.33 -34.05
C VAL A 4 50.11 -2.03 -33.03
N LEU A 5 50.48 -3.25 -32.62
CA LEU A 5 49.74 -4.05 -31.64
C LEU A 5 49.80 -3.44 -30.23
N ILE A 6 50.94 -2.85 -29.85
CA ILE A 6 51.12 -2.22 -28.53
C ILE A 6 50.34 -0.90 -28.43
N THR A 7 50.30 -0.09 -29.50
CA THR A 7 49.53 1.16 -29.51
C THR A 7 48.02 0.93 -29.46
N MET A 8 47.52 -0.17 -30.04
CA MET A 8 46.09 -0.48 -30.02
C MET A 8 45.63 -0.99 -28.64
N LEU A 9 46.50 -1.70 -27.90
CA LEU A 9 46.21 -2.19 -26.56
C LEU A 9 46.09 -1.05 -25.52
N ILE A 10 46.89 0.01 -25.67
CA ILE A 10 46.88 1.17 -24.76
C ILE A 10 45.60 2.02 -24.97
N VAL A 11 45.08 2.09 -26.20
CA VAL A 11 43.83 2.82 -26.49
C VAL A 11 42.61 2.11 -25.92
N VAL A 12 42.61 0.76 -25.85
CA VAL A 12 41.52 -0.01 -25.23
C VAL A 12 41.57 0.06 -23.69
N ALA A 13 42.75 0.20 -23.10
CA ALA A 13 42.91 0.36 -21.65
C ALA A 13 42.59 1.78 -21.12
N LEU A 14 42.49 2.76 -22.02
CA LEU A 14 42.15 4.16 -21.70
C LEU A 14 40.70 4.52 -22.01
N LEU A 15 39.84 3.57 -22.37
CA LEU A 15 38.40 3.81 -22.36
C LEU A 15 38.00 4.05 -20.89
N PRO A 16 37.63 5.29 -20.51
CA PRO A 16 37.05 5.48 -19.20
C PRO A 16 35.82 4.58 -19.16
N LEU A 17 35.78 3.69 -18.18
CA LEU A 17 34.52 3.19 -17.65
C LEU A 17 33.71 4.44 -17.29
N MET A 18 32.91 4.93 -18.24
CA MET A 18 31.86 5.87 -17.96
C MET A 18 30.91 5.10 -17.06
N THR A 19 31.17 5.16 -15.75
CA THR A 19 30.16 4.93 -14.75
C THR A 19 29.04 5.87 -15.13
N ILE A 20 28.00 5.32 -15.76
CA ILE A 20 26.71 5.97 -15.88
C ILE A 20 26.33 6.22 -14.42
N GLY A 21 26.55 7.44 -13.95
CA GLY A 21 26.13 7.83 -12.61
C GLY A 21 24.65 7.54 -12.55
N ALA A 22 24.24 6.68 -11.61
CA ALA A 22 22.85 6.56 -11.24
C ALA A 22 22.38 7.98 -10.92
N ALA A 23 21.38 8.45 -11.65
CA ALA A 23 20.79 9.74 -11.35
C ALA A 23 19.77 9.47 -10.26
N ASP A 24 20.12 9.84 -9.03
CA ASP A 24 19.15 9.83 -7.95
C ASP A 24 18.06 10.86 -8.29
N GLY A 25 16.81 10.45 -8.17
CA GLY A 25 15.68 11.30 -8.52
C GLY A 25 14.56 11.24 -7.50
N VAL A 26 13.75 12.31 -7.48
CA VAL A 26 12.59 12.45 -6.60
C VAL A 26 11.36 12.69 -7.47
N ILE A 27 10.32 11.92 -7.22
CA ILE A 27 9.02 12.00 -7.89
C ILE A 27 8.01 12.43 -6.83
N PRO A 28 7.66 13.72 -6.77
CA PRO A 28 6.70 14.19 -5.77
C PRO A 28 5.31 13.64 -6.07
N TRP A 29 4.53 13.38 -5.03
CA TRP A 29 3.10 13.22 -5.19
C TRP A 29 2.50 14.56 -5.65
N ASP A 30 1.74 14.54 -6.73
CA ASP A 30 1.11 15.75 -7.30
C ASP A 30 -0.21 16.13 -6.59
N GLY A 31 -0.55 15.42 -5.51
CA GLY A 31 -1.81 15.58 -4.79
C GLY A 31 -3.01 14.93 -5.47
N ASN A 32 -2.82 14.22 -6.59
CA ASN A 32 -3.88 13.43 -7.20
C ASN A 32 -4.06 12.14 -6.38
N GLY A 33 -5.14 12.09 -5.60
CA GLY A 33 -5.48 10.98 -4.71
C GLY A 33 -6.95 10.58 -4.81
N ALA A 34 -7.15 9.26 -4.84
CA ALA A 34 -8.38 8.47 -4.83
C ALA A 34 -9.41 8.80 -5.94
N PRO A 35 -9.85 7.82 -6.76
CA PRO A 35 -11.10 7.98 -7.48
C PRO A 35 -12.20 8.20 -6.43
N ASP A 36 -12.70 9.43 -6.36
CA ASP A 36 -13.92 9.88 -5.70
C ASP A 36 -14.57 8.83 -4.76
N GLY A 37 -14.14 8.79 -3.50
CA GLY A 37 -14.94 8.27 -2.38
C GLY A 37 -15.30 6.77 -2.39
N GLY A 38 -14.64 5.93 -3.18
CA GLY A 38 -14.88 4.48 -3.16
C GLY A 38 -14.05 3.78 -2.08
N THR A 39 -14.59 3.62 -0.87
CA THR A 39 -14.07 2.64 0.09
C THR A 39 -14.12 1.25 -0.56
N VAL A 40 -12.98 0.67 -0.90
CA VAL A 40 -12.94 -0.74 -1.35
C VAL A 40 -12.93 -1.62 -0.11
N LEU A 41 -13.76 -2.67 -0.12
CA LEU A 41 -13.83 -3.64 0.98
C LEU A 41 -12.44 -4.23 1.26
N CYS A 42 -12.03 -4.19 2.52
CA CYS A 42 -10.72 -4.62 3.00
C CYS A 42 -10.48 -6.14 2.90
N ASP A 43 -11.53 -6.92 2.63
CA ASP A 43 -11.49 -8.37 2.40
C ASP A 43 -11.23 -8.74 0.92
N SER A 44 -10.50 -7.87 0.22
CA SER A 44 -10.03 -8.17 -1.13
C SER A 44 -8.82 -9.09 -1.03
N THR A 45 -8.88 -10.25 -1.68
CA THR A 45 -7.71 -11.14 -1.88
C THR A 45 -6.53 -10.48 -2.59
N ALA A 46 -6.69 -9.23 -3.04
CA ALA A 46 -5.64 -8.43 -3.64
C ALA A 46 -4.77 -7.65 -2.63
N TYR A 47 -5.12 -7.61 -1.33
CA TYR A 47 -4.31 -6.98 -0.30
C TYR A 47 -3.29 -7.94 0.32
N PRO A 48 -2.09 -7.44 0.67
CA PRO A 48 -1.09 -8.23 1.39
C PRO A 48 -1.54 -8.51 2.83
N THR A 49 -0.90 -9.50 3.46
CA THR A 49 -1.06 -9.75 4.90
C THR A 49 -0.23 -8.75 5.72
N SER A 50 -0.60 -8.52 6.99
CA SER A 50 0.17 -7.66 7.92
C SER A 50 1.65 -8.05 7.98
N ASP A 51 1.95 -9.36 8.00
CA ASP A 51 3.33 -9.88 7.98
C ASP A 51 4.11 -9.48 6.72
N ALA A 52 3.43 -9.29 5.59
CA ALA A 52 4.06 -8.98 4.31
C ALA A 52 4.38 -7.49 4.16
N VAL A 53 3.67 -6.60 4.88
CA VAL A 53 3.88 -5.15 4.84
C VAL A 53 4.55 -4.59 6.10
N GLY A 54 4.62 -5.38 7.17
CA GLY A 54 5.33 -5.01 8.41
C GLY A 54 4.55 -4.09 9.34
N PHE A 55 3.24 -3.89 9.11
CA PHE A 55 2.34 -3.15 9.99
C PHE A 55 1.00 -3.87 10.13
N ASP A 56 0.26 -3.56 11.20
CA ASP A 56 -1.01 -4.20 11.50
C ASP A 56 -2.14 -3.59 10.67
N ILE A 57 -2.46 -4.24 9.54
CA ILE A 57 -3.55 -3.82 8.66
C ILE A 57 -4.89 -3.82 9.41
N GLU A 58 -5.09 -4.71 10.39
CA GLU A 58 -6.34 -4.82 11.13
C GLU A 58 -6.57 -3.65 12.10
N ALA A 59 -5.48 -3.09 12.65
CA ALA A 59 -5.54 -1.99 13.59
C ALA A 59 -5.40 -0.61 12.93
N GLU A 60 -4.58 -0.50 11.88
CA GLU A 60 -4.15 0.78 11.31
C GLU A 60 -4.77 1.08 9.93
N GLY A 61 -5.50 0.12 9.35
CA GLY A 61 -5.94 0.21 7.97
C GLY A 61 -4.77 0.14 6.99
N ILE A 62 -5.07 0.30 5.69
CA ILE A 62 -4.05 0.23 4.65
C ILE A 62 -4.35 1.19 3.50
N MET A 63 -3.30 1.80 2.94
CA MET A 63 -3.36 2.62 1.75
C MET A 63 -2.40 2.07 0.69
N GLN A 64 -2.91 1.88 -0.53
CA GLN A 64 -2.12 1.42 -1.66
C GLN A 64 -1.76 2.57 -2.59
N TRP A 65 -0.45 2.78 -2.75
CA TRP A 65 0.13 3.74 -3.68
C TRP A 65 0.58 3.05 -4.95
N ASN A 66 0.32 3.68 -6.09
CA ASN A 66 0.78 3.22 -7.40
C ASN A 66 1.69 4.28 -8.01
N LEU A 67 2.93 3.88 -8.31
CA LEU A 67 3.81 4.60 -9.21
C LEU A 67 3.61 4.08 -10.63
N ALA A 68 2.79 4.78 -11.42
CA ALA A 68 2.58 4.47 -12.82
C ALA A 68 3.74 4.99 -13.69
N ASN A 69 3.86 4.46 -14.91
CA ASN A 69 4.91 4.80 -15.87
C ASN A 69 6.33 4.57 -15.31
N SER A 70 6.51 3.49 -14.55
CA SER A 70 7.75 3.16 -13.84
C SER A 70 8.75 2.38 -14.72
N ASP A 71 8.78 2.64 -16.02
CA ASP A 71 9.68 1.95 -16.96
C ASP A 71 11.13 2.35 -16.70
N GLY A 72 12.00 1.37 -16.46
CA GLY A 72 13.39 1.59 -16.02
C GLY A 72 13.59 1.54 -14.50
N LEU A 73 12.52 1.59 -13.71
CA LEU A 73 12.57 1.42 -12.25
C LEU A 73 12.28 -0.04 -11.85
N THR A 74 12.76 -0.49 -10.71
CA THR A 74 12.61 -1.84 -10.13
C THR A 74 12.24 -1.72 -8.66
N GLU A 75 11.60 -2.72 -8.06
CA GLU A 75 11.22 -2.64 -6.63
C GLU A 75 12.42 -2.35 -5.72
N GLU A 76 13.60 -2.90 -6.04
CA GLU A 76 14.83 -2.71 -5.26
C GLU A 76 15.41 -1.29 -5.31
N ASN A 77 14.93 -0.45 -6.23
CA ASN A 77 15.56 0.84 -6.52
C ASN A 77 14.64 2.04 -6.35
N VAL A 78 13.43 1.81 -5.84
CA VAL A 78 12.47 2.86 -5.51
C VAL A 78 12.03 2.73 -4.05
N THR A 79 11.88 3.86 -3.40
CA THR A 79 11.39 3.94 -2.01
C THR A 79 10.35 5.03 -1.94
N LEU A 80 9.18 4.71 -1.37
CA LEU A 80 8.17 5.70 -1.07
C LEU A 80 8.51 6.36 0.27
N MET A 81 8.54 7.69 0.28
CA MET A 81 8.65 8.50 1.47
C MET A 81 7.27 9.05 1.81
N VAL A 82 6.80 8.82 3.04
CA VAL A 82 5.61 9.50 3.58
C VAL A 82 5.98 10.10 4.93
N ASN A 83 5.97 11.43 5.03
CA ASN A 83 6.36 12.13 6.28
C ASN A 83 7.75 11.75 6.80
N GLY A 84 8.70 11.47 5.90
CA GLY A 84 10.05 11.04 6.26
C GLY A 84 10.16 9.59 6.72
N VAL A 85 9.07 8.82 6.68
CA VAL A 85 9.09 7.36 6.87
C VAL A 85 9.25 6.69 5.51
N GLU A 86 10.17 5.73 5.44
CA GLU A 86 10.49 4.97 4.23
C GLU A 86 9.60 3.73 4.13
N PHE A 87 9.08 3.48 2.93
CA PHE A 87 8.30 2.30 2.59
C PHE A 87 8.87 1.67 1.32
N ASP A 88 9.26 0.40 1.44
CA ASP A 88 9.78 -0.37 0.33
C ASP A 88 8.69 -0.65 -0.71
N ALA A 89 9.09 -0.76 -1.98
CA ALA A 89 8.19 -1.23 -3.00
C ALA A 89 7.77 -2.67 -2.73
N PHE A 90 6.46 -2.92 -2.81
CA PHE A 90 5.89 -4.22 -2.52
C PHE A 90 5.87 -5.13 -3.74
N SER A 91 5.41 -4.61 -4.88
CA SER A 91 5.33 -5.39 -6.10
C SER A 91 5.37 -4.51 -7.35
N LYS A 92 5.86 -5.06 -8.46
CA LYS A 92 5.80 -4.47 -9.80
C LYS A 92 4.93 -5.32 -10.72
N THR A 93 3.96 -4.70 -11.37
CA THR A 93 3.11 -5.33 -12.40
C THR A 93 3.11 -4.46 -13.65
N GLY A 94 3.82 -4.91 -14.71
CA GLY A 94 4.03 -4.09 -15.90
C GLY A 94 4.80 -2.81 -15.56
N SER A 95 4.26 -1.65 -15.94
CA SER A 95 4.85 -0.32 -15.68
C SER A 95 4.28 0.36 -14.43
N VAL A 96 3.78 -0.44 -13.47
CA VAL A 96 3.25 0.04 -12.19
C VAL A 96 3.99 -0.63 -11.05
N ILE A 97 4.57 0.18 -10.15
CA ILE A 97 5.09 -0.29 -8.86
C ILE A 97 4.10 0.09 -7.76
N LYS A 98 3.84 -0.85 -6.85
CA LYS A 98 2.90 -0.71 -5.75
C LYS A 98 3.64 -0.56 -4.43
N PHE A 99 3.13 0.29 -3.56
CA PHE A 99 3.58 0.45 -2.18
C PHE A 99 2.36 0.36 -1.26
N PHE A 100 2.62 -0.02 -0.01
CA PHE A 100 1.59 -0.06 1.02
C PHE A 100 2.06 0.71 2.24
N THR A 101 1.17 1.53 2.78
CA THR A 101 1.38 2.28 4.01
C THR A 101 0.19 2.09 4.94
N PRO A 102 0.32 2.39 6.24
CA PRO A 102 -0.83 2.59 7.10
C PRO A 102 -1.81 3.61 6.51
N TYR A 103 -3.08 3.52 6.90
CA TYR A 103 -4.07 4.51 6.51
C TYR A 103 -3.79 5.85 7.22
N TYR A 104 -3.85 6.95 6.48
CA TYR A 104 -3.70 8.30 7.03
C TYR A 104 -5.01 9.06 6.82
N GLU A 105 -5.72 9.31 7.92
CA GLU A 105 -6.94 10.13 7.89
C GLU A 105 -6.60 11.57 7.48
N GLY A 106 -7.33 12.12 6.51
CA GLY A 106 -7.26 13.53 6.17
C GLY A 106 -5.88 13.99 5.67
N LEU A 107 -5.45 13.49 4.50
CA LEU A 107 -4.24 13.91 3.75
C LEU A 107 -4.27 15.39 3.33
N THR A 108 -4.37 16.31 4.28
CA THR A 108 -4.33 17.76 4.06
C THR A 108 -3.72 18.48 5.27
N PRO A 109 -2.78 19.42 5.07
CA PRO A 109 -2.13 19.81 3.83
C PRO A 109 -0.72 19.18 3.72
N THR A 110 -0.56 18.34 2.69
CA THR A 110 0.71 17.81 2.14
C THR A 110 1.68 17.24 3.18
N PRO A 111 1.52 15.97 3.54
CA PRO A 111 2.65 15.18 3.98
C PRO A 111 3.76 15.30 2.92
N ASP A 112 5.03 15.30 3.32
CA ASP A 112 6.15 15.16 2.37
C ASP A 112 6.05 13.75 1.75
N ILE A 113 5.26 13.62 0.68
CA ILE A 113 5.05 12.37 -0.06
C ILE A 113 5.82 12.46 -1.38
N ASN A 114 6.80 11.59 -1.52
CA ASN A 114 7.54 11.45 -2.76
C ASN A 114 8.08 10.03 -2.90
N VAL A 115 8.34 9.62 -4.14
CA VAL A 115 9.15 8.43 -4.40
C VAL A 115 10.56 8.88 -4.71
N THR A 116 11.52 8.31 -4.00
CA THR A 116 12.94 8.42 -4.33
C THR A 116 13.35 7.20 -5.14
N TYR A 117 14.33 7.36 -6.04
CA TYR A 117 14.88 6.23 -6.78
C TYR A 117 16.36 6.38 -7.04
N ILE A 118 17.06 5.23 -7.09
CA ILE A 118 18.49 5.13 -7.38
C ILE A 118 18.64 4.32 -8.67
N GLY A 119 19.07 4.95 -9.76
CA GLY A 119 19.35 4.20 -10.98
C GLY A 119 19.12 5.01 -12.25
N PRO A 120 18.76 4.34 -13.37
CA PRO A 120 18.42 5.05 -14.58
C PRO A 120 17.14 5.85 -14.37
N ALA A 121 17.11 7.07 -14.90
CA ALA A 121 15.90 7.87 -14.92
C ALA A 121 14.77 7.11 -15.64
N PRO A 122 13.51 7.23 -15.17
CA PRO A 122 12.37 6.62 -15.82
C PRO A 122 12.25 7.13 -17.26
N THR A 123 11.90 6.25 -18.19
CA THR A 123 11.85 6.59 -19.63
C THR A 123 10.61 7.41 -19.99
N THR A 124 9.61 7.40 -19.13
CA THR A 124 8.35 8.14 -19.21
C THR A 124 8.15 8.93 -17.92
N THR A 125 7.31 9.96 -17.94
CA THR A 125 7.04 10.76 -16.73
C THR A 125 6.27 9.90 -15.72
N PRO A 126 6.90 9.53 -14.58
CA PRO A 126 6.24 8.72 -13.57
C PRO A 126 5.18 9.55 -12.85
N VAL A 127 4.10 8.90 -12.44
CA VAL A 127 3.02 9.55 -11.69
C VAL A 127 2.72 8.69 -10.47
N LEU A 128 2.83 9.30 -9.29
CA LEU A 128 2.44 8.67 -8.02
C LEU A 128 0.97 8.97 -7.75
N THR A 129 0.19 7.94 -7.47
CA THR A 129 -1.26 8.05 -7.22
C THR A 129 -1.69 7.14 -6.08
N ILE A 130 -2.77 7.51 -5.39
CA ILE A 130 -3.45 6.61 -4.46
C ILE A 130 -4.46 5.80 -5.27
N SER A 131 -4.34 4.48 -5.22
CA SER A 131 -5.24 3.59 -5.94
C SER A 131 -6.45 3.17 -5.10
N HIS A 132 -6.20 2.78 -3.85
CA HIS A 132 -7.21 2.30 -2.92
C HIS A 132 -6.79 2.57 -1.48
N TYR A 133 -7.76 2.61 -0.56
CA TYR A 133 -7.53 2.64 0.87
C TYR A 133 -8.63 1.89 1.61
N CYS A 134 -8.31 1.52 2.85
CA CYS A 134 -9.15 0.83 3.80
C CYS A 134 -8.91 1.49 5.16
N GLU A 135 -9.94 2.14 5.71
CA GLU A 135 -9.84 2.93 6.96
C GLU A 135 -9.90 2.03 8.20
N ASP A 136 -10.78 1.03 8.16
CA ASP A 136 -10.97 0.07 9.23
C ASP A 136 -10.35 -1.25 8.80
N GLY A 137 -9.44 -1.80 9.60
CA GLY A 137 -8.80 -3.07 9.34
C GLY A 137 -9.70 -4.30 9.47
N GLY A 138 -10.86 -4.26 8.83
CA GLY A 138 -11.50 -5.42 8.27
C GLY A 138 -12.04 -6.45 9.25
N ILE A 139 -11.99 -6.24 10.56
CA ILE A 139 -12.94 -6.91 11.44
C ILE A 139 -14.19 -6.05 11.41
N ILE A 140 -15.05 -6.30 10.41
CA ILE A 140 -16.48 -6.25 10.70
C ILE A 140 -16.64 -7.32 11.77
N ILE A 141 -16.41 -6.94 13.03
CA ILE A 141 -17.10 -7.59 14.13
C ILE A 141 -18.51 -7.22 13.75
N LEU A 142 -19.18 -8.16 13.09
CA LEU A 142 -20.60 -8.27 13.18
C LEU A 142 -20.78 -8.35 14.70
N GLU A 143 -20.91 -7.19 15.35
CA GLU A 143 -21.43 -7.09 16.68
C GLU A 143 -22.79 -7.72 16.50
N VAL A 144 -22.83 -9.05 16.70
CA VAL A 144 -24.05 -9.80 16.88
C VAL A 144 -24.75 -8.95 17.91
N PRO A 145 -25.87 -8.28 17.57
CA PRO A 145 -26.49 -7.37 18.50
C PRO A 145 -26.70 -8.20 19.75
N GLU A 146 -25.98 -7.85 20.82
CA GLU A 146 -26.19 -8.54 22.07
C GLU A 146 -27.67 -8.27 22.34
N PHE A 147 -28.48 -9.32 22.29
CA PHE A 147 -29.89 -9.21 22.58
C PHE A 147 -30.12 -9.57 24.06
N PRO A 148 -29.84 -8.69 25.05
CA PRO A 148 -30.55 -8.75 26.33
C PRO A 148 -32.02 -8.33 26.19
N LEU A 149 -32.35 -7.51 25.18
CA LEU A 149 -33.64 -6.81 25.10
C LEU A 149 -34.80 -7.66 24.58
N ILE A 150 -34.55 -8.75 23.84
CA ILE A 150 -35.61 -9.68 23.36
C ILE A 150 -35.71 -10.92 24.27
N ALA A 151 -34.60 -11.35 24.89
CA ALA A 151 -34.61 -12.51 25.77
C ALA A 151 -35.48 -12.31 27.02
N VAL A 152 -35.50 -11.10 27.59
CA VAL A 152 -36.31 -10.78 28.78
C VAL A 152 -37.82 -10.83 28.48
N PRO A 153 -38.35 -10.19 27.41
CA PRO A 153 -39.75 -10.35 27.02
C PRO A 153 -40.15 -11.79 26.72
N ILE A 154 -39.31 -12.56 26.01
CA ILE A 154 -39.62 -13.95 25.66
C ILE A 154 -39.65 -14.83 26.92
N ALA A 155 -38.67 -14.70 27.81
CA ALA A 155 -38.66 -15.44 29.07
C ALA A 155 -39.87 -15.09 29.96
N ALA A 156 -40.30 -13.82 29.96
CA ALA A 156 -41.50 -13.38 30.68
C ALA A 156 -42.79 -13.97 30.08
N ILE A 157 -42.92 -14.00 28.75
CA ILE A 157 -44.08 -14.59 28.06
C ILE A 157 -44.15 -16.11 28.31
N VAL A 158 -43.03 -16.82 28.18
CA VAL A 158 -42.96 -18.26 28.44
C VAL A 158 -43.26 -18.55 29.92
N GLY A 159 -42.68 -17.77 30.84
CA GLY A 159 -42.95 -17.89 32.28
C GLY A 159 -44.43 -17.68 32.64
N LEU A 160 -45.08 -16.66 32.04
CA LEU A 160 -46.51 -16.41 32.23
C LEU A 160 -47.38 -17.54 31.66
N ALA A 161 -47.02 -18.11 30.51
CA ALA A 161 -47.76 -19.23 29.90
C ALA A 161 -47.76 -20.47 30.81
N PHE A 162 -46.61 -20.83 31.40
CA PHE A 162 -46.53 -21.93 32.37
C PHE A 162 -47.26 -21.61 33.68
N PHE A 163 -47.22 -20.35 34.15
CA PHE A 163 -47.92 -19.94 35.35
C PHE A 163 -49.45 -20.03 35.20
N PHE A 164 -49.99 -19.67 34.03
CA PHE A 164 -51.43 -19.75 33.78
C PHE A 164 -51.93 -21.16 33.45
N GLN A 165 -51.08 -22.04 32.90
CA GLN A 165 -51.42 -23.46 32.73
C GLN A 165 -51.65 -24.18 34.06
N ARG A 166 -50.90 -23.83 35.12
CA ARG A 166 -51.04 -24.46 36.46
C ARG A 166 -52.29 -24.07 37.26
N ARG A 167 -53.07 -23.07 36.82
CA ARG A 167 -54.30 -22.63 37.53
C ARG A 167 -55.59 -23.25 36.99
N LYS A 168 -55.50 -24.16 36.02
CA LYS A 168 -56.67 -24.82 35.40
C LYS A 168 -56.89 -26.26 35.89
N GLU A 169 -56.12 -26.72 36.87
CA GLU A 169 -56.43 -27.89 37.70
C GLU A 169 -56.98 -27.43 39.04
#